data_AF-A0A1F7RUF5-F1
#
_entry.id   AF-A0A1F7RUF5-F1
#
_cell.length_a   1.000
_cell.length_b   1.000
_cell.length_c   1.000
_cell.angle_alpha   90.00
_cell.angle_beta   90.00
_cell.angle_gamma   90.00
#
_symmetry.space_group_name_H-M   'P 1'
#
loop_
_entity.id
_entity.type
_entity.pdbx_description
1 polymer ?
#
loop_
_entity_poly.entity_id
_entity_poly.type
_entity_poly.pdbx_seq_one_letter_code
_entity_poly.pdbx_strand_id
1 'polypeptide(L)'
;MEWKVYDWQSQKVGQRGEVLNRNDYRCGFCKGKGIISHNKAIKCPACRGAGTVRVLGWAVICAYCNGDGRAPLNRELTCNVCKGKGIVPIESKEIQSCRVCKGTGRERGSSLPCLLCKGRGIVIKKLKNNIFYKE
;
A
#
# COMPACT_ATOMS: atom_id res chain seq x y z
N MET A 1 -17.79 2.43 10.86
CA MET A 1 -16.46 2.27 11.48
C MET A 1 -15.41 2.87 10.53
N GLU A 2 -15.05 4.14 10.74
CA GLU A 2 -14.01 4.82 9.96
C GLU A 2 -12.63 4.29 10.36
N TRP A 3 -12.06 3.39 9.57
CA TRP A 3 -10.70 2.93 9.78
C TRP A 3 -9.72 3.94 9.16
N LYS A 4 -9.27 4.92 9.95
CA LYS A 4 -8.22 5.87 9.55
C LYS A 4 -6.89 5.13 9.44
N VAL A 5 -6.23 5.23 8.28
CA VAL A 5 -4.94 4.61 8.02
C VAL A 5 -3.89 5.70 7.77
N TYR A 6 -2.96 5.82 8.73
CA TYR A 6 -1.86 6.78 8.87
C TYR A 6 -2.23 8.27 9.00
N ASP A 7 -2.06 8.77 10.22
CA ASP A 7 -1.87 10.18 10.54
C ASP A 7 -0.74 10.30 11.56
N TRP A 8 0.16 11.29 11.44
CA TRP A 8 0.97 11.71 12.59
C TRP A 8 1.08 13.22 12.83
N GLN A 9 0.60 14.10 11.95
CA GLN A 9 0.38 15.54 12.22
C GLN A 9 -0.74 16.18 11.36
N SER A 10 -1.61 15.39 10.73
CA SER A 10 -2.74 15.61 9.80
C SER A 10 -2.51 15.49 8.27
N GLN A 11 -1.34 15.05 7.79
CA GLN A 11 -1.10 14.80 6.35
C GLN A 11 -1.63 13.43 5.86
N LYS A 12 -2.95 13.33 5.70
CA LYS A 12 -3.67 12.17 5.16
C LYS A 12 -3.17 11.80 3.76
N VAL A 13 -2.51 10.65 3.64
CA VAL A 13 -2.04 10.13 2.34
C VAL A 13 -3.20 9.52 1.54
N GLY A 14 -4.23 9.01 2.23
CA GLY A 14 -5.48 8.47 1.67
C GLY A 14 -6.06 7.35 2.54
N GLN A 15 -7.14 6.73 2.10
CA GLN A 15 -7.78 5.58 2.75
C GLN A 15 -7.48 4.26 2.02
N ARG A 16 -7.66 3.13 2.71
CA ARG A 16 -7.58 1.81 2.05
C ARG A 16 -8.65 1.72 0.96
N GLY A 17 -8.25 1.32 -0.23
CA GLY A 17 -9.13 1.24 -1.38
C GLY A 17 -9.41 2.57 -2.08
N GLU A 18 -8.73 3.64 -1.68
CA GLU A 18 -8.70 4.91 -2.41
C GLU A 18 -7.55 4.92 -3.43
N VAL A 19 -7.82 5.42 -4.64
CA VAL A 19 -6.80 5.68 -5.65
C VAL A 19 -6.09 6.98 -5.32
N LEU A 20 -4.76 6.91 -5.24
CA LEU A 20 -3.88 8.05 -5.02
C LEU A 20 -3.25 8.48 -6.35
N ASN A 21 -3.16 9.78 -6.57
CA ASN A 21 -2.58 10.36 -7.78
C ASN A 21 -1.55 11.45 -7.42
N ARG A 22 -0.44 11.02 -6.82
CA ARG A 22 0.74 11.85 -6.53
C ARG A 22 1.99 11.12 -7.02
N ASN A 23 3.03 11.87 -7.33
CA ASN A 23 4.31 11.30 -7.74
C ASN A 23 5.19 10.90 -6.55
N ASP A 24 5.10 11.62 -5.43
CA ASP A 24 5.95 11.40 -4.26
C ASP A 24 5.11 11.16 -3.01
N TYR A 25 5.44 10.09 -2.29
CA TYR A 25 4.80 9.70 -1.05
C TYR A 25 5.85 9.64 0.06
N ARG A 26 5.48 9.96 1.30
CA ARG A 26 6.36 9.68 2.44
C ARG A 26 6.59 8.17 2.54
N CYS A 27 7.84 7.76 2.77
CA CYS A 27 8.18 6.36 2.97
C CYS A 27 7.49 5.84 4.23
N GLY A 28 6.68 4.80 4.09
CA GLY A 28 5.99 4.16 5.21
C GLY A 28 6.95 3.71 6.31
N PHE A 29 8.04 3.02 5.97
CA PHE A 29 8.92 2.37 6.94
C PHE A 29 9.64 3.35 7.89
N CYS A 30 10.25 4.40 7.33
CA CYS A 30 10.97 5.44 8.10
C CYS A 30 10.13 6.68 8.41
N LYS A 31 8.87 6.72 7.97
CA LYS A 31 7.94 7.85 8.20
C LYS A 31 8.45 9.21 7.69
N GLY A 32 9.18 9.22 6.57
CA GLY A 32 9.73 10.46 6.03
C GLY A 32 11.14 10.81 6.51
N LYS A 33 11.69 10.12 7.51
CA LYS A 33 12.97 10.49 8.12
C LYS A 33 14.19 10.15 7.26
N GLY A 34 14.06 9.22 6.33
CA GLY A 34 15.19 8.71 5.54
C GLY A 34 16.11 7.76 6.32
N ILE A 35 15.99 7.64 7.63
CA ILE A 35 16.80 6.77 8.50
C ILE A 35 15.92 5.89 9.41
N ILE A 36 16.46 4.76 9.87
CA ILE A 36 15.75 3.80 10.75
C ILE A 36 16.24 3.78 12.21
N SER A 37 17.44 4.31 12.47
CA SER A 37 18.02 4.43 13.80
C SER A 37 18.67 5.81 13.93
N HIS A 38 18.26 6.57 14.93
CA HIS A 38 18.80 7.91 15.19
C HIS A 38 20.26 7.87 15.64
N ASN A 39 20.63 6.89 16.48
CA ASN A 39 21.97 6.80 17.06
C ASN A 39 23.04 6.35 16.06
N LYS A 40 22.65 5.61 15.01
CA LYS A 40 23.58 5.05 14.01
C LYS A 40 23.43 5.66 12.61
N ALA A 41 22.50 6.60 12.43
CA ALA A 41 22.15 7.23 11.15
C ALA A 41 22.00 6.23 9.97
N ILE A 42 21.49 5.02 10.24
CA ILE A 42 21.38 3.98 9.22
C ILE A 42 20.31 4.40 8.21
N LYS A 43 20.71 4.55 6.94
CA LYS A 43 19.82 4.87 5.82
C LYS A 43 18.68 3.85 5.75
N CYS A 44 17.47 4.35 5.58
CA CYS A 44 16.29 3.53 5.45
C CYS A 44 16.40 2.64 4.20
N PRO A 45 16.27 1.31 4.33
CA PRO A 45 16.43 0.41 3.18
C PRO A 45 15.32 0.58 2.14
N ALA A 46 14.14 1.06 2.55
CA ALA A 46 12.97 1.18 1.67
C ALA A 46 13.03 2.42 0.74
N CYS A 47 13.55 3.54 1.23
CA CYS A 47 13.69 4.80 0.47
C CYS A 47 15.15 5.21 0.24
N ARG A 48 16.11 4.40 0.69
CA ARG A 48 17.56 4.60 0.52
C ARG A 48 18.07 5.94 1.06
N GLY A 49 17.45 6.48 2.11
CA GLY A 49 17.82 7.79 2.66
C GLY A 49 16.92 8.94 2.25
N ALA A 50 16.11 8.81 1.19
CA ALA A 50 15.35 9.94 0.63
C ALA A 50 14.19 10.42 1.52
N GLY A 51 13.69 9.57 2.43
CA GLY A 51 12.49 9.85 3.21
C GLY A 51 11.18 9.73 2.41
N THR A 52 11.22 9.90 1.09
CA THR A 52 10.07 9.73 0.19
C THR A 52 10.24 8.52 -0.73
N VAL A 53 9.15 8.11 -1.38
CA VAL A 53 9.10 7.06 -2.40
C VAL A 53 8.36 7.62 -3.62
N ARG A 54 9.02 7.54 -4.77
CA ARG A 54 8.46 8.00 -6.04
C ARG A 54 7.66 6.88 -6.71
N VAL A 55 6.48 7.22 -7.24
CA VAL A 55 5.64 6.37 -8.06
C VAL A 55 5.23 7.13 -9.31
N LEU A 56 5.24 6.44 -10.45
CA LEU A 56 4.71 6.96 -11.70
C LEU A 56 3.29 6.43 -11.87
N GLY A 57 2.33 7.34 -12.02
CA GLY A 57 0.91 7.01 -12.14
C GLY A 57 0.21 6.84 -10.79
N TRP A 58 -0.73 5.89 -10.73
CA TRP A 58 -1.61 5.73 -9.57
C TRP A 58 -1.03 4.78 -8.51
N ALA A 59 -1.43 5.00 -7.27
CA ALA A 59 -1.09 4.11 -6.17
C ALA A 59 -2.29 3.88 -5.25
N VAL A 60 -2.18 2.89 -4.37
CA VAL A 60 -3.09 2.69 -3.23
C VAL A 60 -2.29 2.52 -1.96
N ILE A 61 -2.89 2.82 -0.82
CA ILE A 61 -2.34 2.43 0.48
C ILE A 61 -2.23 0.90 0.53
N CYS A 62 -1.07 0.39 0.95
CA CYS A 62 -0.86 -1.04 1.14
C CYS A 62 -1.78 -1.54 2.26
N ALA A 63 -2.88 -2.20 1.91
CA ALA A 63 -3.86 -2.66 2.90
C ALA A 63 -3.28 -3.67 3.89
N TYR A 64 -2.37 -4.55 3.44
CA TYR A 64 -1.79 -5.59 4.28
C TYR A 64 -1.07 -5.05 5.54
N CYS A 65 -0.27 -3.99 5.39
CA CYS A 65 0.41 -3.30 6.49
C CYS A 65 -0.26 -2.00 6.90
N ASN A 66 -1.44 -1.70 6.33
CA ASN A 66 -2.14 -0.45 6.48
C ASN A 66 -1.22 0.76 6.24
N GLY A 67 -0.38 0.78 5.20
CA GLY A 67 0.50 1.93 4.97
C GLY A 67 1.74 2.06 5.87
N ASP A 68 1.90 1.18 6.86
CA ASP A 68 3.03 1.29 7.81
C ASP A 68 4.38 1.05 7.16
N GLY A 69 4.41 0.25 6.10
CA GLY A 69 5.67 -0.22 5.55
C GLY A 69 6.37 -1.27 6.41
N ARG A 70 5.84 -1.70 7.56
CA ARG A 70 6.42 -2.80 8.37
C ARG A 70 5.64 -4.10 8.20
N ALA A 71 6.32 -5.23 8.38
CA ALA A 71 5.64 -6.51 8.39
C ALA A 71 4.75 -6.62 9.65
N PRO A 72 3.50 -7.08 9.51
CA PRO A 72 2.59 -7.18 10.66
C PRO A 72 3.09 -8.08 11.80
N LEU A 73 3.82 -9.15 11.48
CA LEU A 73 4.33 -10.12 12.46
C LEU A 73 5.64 -9.68 13.10
N ASN A 74 6.50 -8.99 12.36
CA ASN A 74 7.74 -8.43 12.90
C ASN A 74 7.88 -6.99 12.38
N ARG A 75 7.62 -6.04 13.27
CA ARG A 75 7.63 -4.62 12.93
C ARG A 75 9.04 -4.11 12.58
N GLU A 76 10.10 -4.81 12.93
CA GLU A 76 11.47 -4.42 12.54
C GLU A 76 11.77 -4.66 11.06
N LEU A 77 11.03 -5.59 10.44
CA LEU A 77 11.19 -5.91 9.03
C LEU A 77 10.29 -5.04 8.15
N THR A 78 10.74 -4.77 6.93
CA THR A 78 9.90 -4.14 5.92
C THR A 78 8.74 -5.05 5.55
N CYS A 79 7.57 -4.46 5.30
CA CYS A 79 6.40 -5.17 4.78
C CYS A 79 6.77 -5.89 3.47
N ASN A 80 6.51 -7.20 3.41
CA ASN A 80 6.80 -8.03 2.25
C ASN A 80 5.98 -7.64 0.99
N VAL A 81 4.82 -7.00 1.15
CA VAL A 81 3.95 -6.55 0.04
C VAL A 81 4.45 -5.24 -0.56
N CYS A 82 4.56 -4.17 0.23
CA CYS A 82 4.97 -2.85 -0.28
C CYS A 82 6.47 -2.56 -0.17
N LYS A 83 7.26 -3.51 0.35
CA LYS A 83 8.72 -3.40 0.53
C LYS A 83 9.13 -2.17 1.34
N GLY A 84 8.38 -1.85 2.38
CA GLY A 84 8.65 -0.67 3.22
C GLY A 84 8.05 0.65 2.73
N LYS A 85 7.50 0.70 1.52
CA LYS A 85 7.02 1.96 0.94
C LYS A 85 5.73 2.47 1.59
N GLY A 86 4.87 1.58 2.07
CA GLY A 86 3.54 1.90 2.61
C GLY A 86 2.46 2.04 1.53
N ILE A 87 2.85 2.19 0.27
CA ILE A 87 1.96 2.29 -0.89
C ILE A 87 2.31 1.21 -1.92
N VAL A 88 1.34 0.86 -2.76
CA VAL A 88 1.52 -0.08 -3.88
C VAL A 88 1.07 0.62 -5.17
N PRO A 89 1.93 0.69 -6.20
CA PRO A 89 1.53 1.20 -7.52
C PRO A 89 0.43 0.32 -8.13
N ILE A 90 -0.46 0.96 -8.88
CA ILE A 90 -1.52 0.27 -9.63
C ILE A 90 -1.57 0.78 -11.07
N GLU A 91 -2.01 -0.09 -11.96
CA GLU A 91 -2.02 0.11 -13.40
C GLU A 91 -3.27 0.85 -13.92
N SER A 92 -4.33 0.97 -13.11
CA SER A 92 -5.55 1.70 -13.47
C SER A 92 -6.27 2.24 -12.23
N LYS A 93 -6.92 3.40 -12.36
CA LYS A 93 -7.80 3.97 -11.32
C LYS A 93 -9.11 3.20 -11.14
N GLU A 94 -9.48 2.32 -12.07
CA GLU A 94 -10.70 1.54 -11.99
C GLU A 94 -10.52 0.35 -11.06
N ILE A 95 -10.74 0.58 -9.77
CA ILE A 95 -10.55 -0.43 -8.72
C ILE A 95 -11.87 -0.80 -8.05
N GLN A 96 -11.86 -1.96 -7.42
CA GLN A 96 -12.91 -2.37 -6.48
C GLN A 96 -12.29 -3.12 -5.30
N SER A 97 -12.95 -3.05 -4.15
CA SER A 97 -12.56 -3.81 -2.96
C SER A 97 -12.48 -5.31 -3.28
N CYS A 98 -11.41 -5.95 -2.81
CA CYS A 98 -11.22 -7.37 -3.00
C CYS A 98 -12.32 -8.16 -2.27
N ARG A 99 -13.12 -8.92 -3.01
CA ARG A 99 -14.25 -9.71 -2.47
C ARG A 99 -13.85 -10.77 -1.44
N VAL A 100 -12.63 -11.30 -1.53
CA VAL A 100 -12.14 -12.37 -0.63
C VAL A 100 -11.78 -11.79 0.74
N CYS A 101 -10.86 -10.83 0.77
CA CYS A 101 -10.36 -10.21 2.00
C CYS A 101 -11.17 -9.00 2.48
N LYS A 102 -12.21 -8.59 1.73
CA LYS A 102 -13.06 -7.42 2.02
C LYS A 102 -12.25 -6.13 2.27
N GLY A 103 -11.19 -5.90 1.48
CA GLY A 103 -10.36 -4.70 1.60
C GLY A 103 -9.21 -4.79 2.61
N THR A 104 -9.14 -5.84 3.43
CA THR A 104 -8.11 -5.95 4.49
C THR A 104 -6.71 -6.24 3.95
N GLY A 105 -6.60 -6.83 2.75
CA GLY A 105 -5.34 -7.28 2.19
C GLY A 105 -4.76 -8.53 2.88
N ARG A 106 -5.51 -9.22 3.73
CA ARG A 106 -5.06 -10.43 4.45
C ARG A 106 -5.94 -11.63 4.13
N GLU A 107 -5.34 -12.82 4.15
CA GLU A 107 -6.12 -14.06 4.18
C GLU A 107 -6.89 -14.16 5.50
N ARG A 108 -8.08 -14.77 5.47
CA ARG A 108 -8.89 -14.93 6.69
C ARG A 108 -8.21 -15.91 7.64
N GLY A 109 -8.13 -15.55 8.92
CA GLY A 109 -7.51 -16.39 9.96
C GLY A 109 -5.99 -16.53 9.83
N SER A 110 -5.33 -15.76 8.96
CA SER A 110 -3.90 -15.84 8.72
C SER A 110 -3.24 -14.47 8.69
N SER A 111 -1.94 -14.45 8.99
CA SER A 111 -1.09 -13.27 8.83
C SER A 111 -0.49 -13.16 7.43
N LEU A 112 -0.88 -14.02 6.49
CA LEU A 112 -0.42 -13.96 5.10
C LEU A 112 -1.17 -12.89 4.28
N PRO A 113 -0.50 -12.27 3.28
CA PRO A 113 -1.18 -11.39 2.33
C PRO A 113 -2.27 -12.13 1.58
N CYS A 114 -3.39 -11.46 1.31
CA CYS A 114 -4.46 -12.06 0.54
C CYS A 114 -3.97 -12.49 -0.85
N LEU A 115 -4.19 -13.74 -1.25
CA LEU A 115 -3.67 -14.32 -2.48
C LEU A 115 -4.28 -13.67 -3.74
N LEU A 116 -5.58 -13.35 -3.69
CA LEU A 116 -6.28 -12.74 -4.83
C LEU A 116 -5.80 -11.32 -5.12
N CYS A 117 -5.71 -10.47 -4.09
CA CYS A 117 -5.31 -9.07 -4.26
C CYS A 117 -3.82 -8.81 -3.97
N LYS A 118 -3.06 -9.86 -3.65
CA LYS A 118 -1.64 -9.82 -3.27
C LYS A 118 -1.34 -8.79 -2.18
N GLY A 119 -2.24 -8.67 -1.21
CA GLY A 119 -2.12 -7.72 -0.09
C GLY A 119 -2.57 -6.27 -0.35
N ARG A 120 -3.02 -5.94 -1.57
CA ARG A 120 -3.44 -4.57 -1.93
C ARG A 120 -4.78 -4.18 -1.33
N GLY A 121 -5.64 -5.15 -1.00
CA GLY A 121 -7.01 -4.93 -0.56
C GLY A 121 -7.99 -4.63 -1.70
N ILE A 122 -7.50 -4.37 -2.91
CA ILE A 122 -8.30 -4.10 -4.10
C ILE A 122 -7.92 -5.01 -5.27
N VAL A 123 -8.79 -5.07 -6.27
CA VAL A 123 -8.51 -5.66 -7.58
C VAL A 123 -8.86 -4.63 -8.66
N ILE A 124 -8.14 -4.64 -9.78
CA ILE A 124 -8.48 -3.81 -10.94
C ILE A 124 -9.76 -4.37 -11.57
N LYS A 125 -10.72 -3.49 -11.90
CA LYS A 125 -11.88 -3.86 -12.70
C LYS A 125 -11.38 -4.18 -14.09
N LYS A 126 -11.57 -5.41 -14.55
CA LYS A 126 -11.43 -5.71 -15.98
C LYS A 126 -12.56 -4.96 -16.68
N LEU A 127 -12.22 -4.08 -17.62
CA LEU A 127 -13.19 -3.57 -18.57
C LEU A 127 -13.83 -4.80 -19.23
N LYS A 128 -15.15 -4.95 -19.12
CA LYS A 128 -15.84 -5.96 -19.92
C LYS A 128 -15.73 -5.46 -21.35
N ASN A 129 -14.87 -6.08 -22.16
CA ASN A 129 -15.02 -6.01 -23.60
C ASN A 129 -16.34 -6.72 -23.92
N ASN A 130 -17.43 -5.96 -23.95
CA ASN A 130 -18.67 -6.35 -24.59
C ASN A 130 -18.39 -6.42 -26.09
N ILE A 131 -17.71 -7.47 -26.53
CA ILE A 131 -17.79 -7.88 -27.93
C ILE A 131 -19.10 -8.66 -28.03
N PHE A 132 -20.19 -7.92 -28.17
CA PHE A 132 -21.38 -8.43 -28.83
C PHE A 132 -20.99 -8.63 -30.30
N TYR A 133 -20.67 -9.85 -30.71
CA TYR A 133 -20.98 -10.23 -32.08
C TYR A 133 -22.49 -10.45 -32.10
N LYS A 134 -23.20 -9.43 -32.62
CA LYS A 134 -24.55 -9.59 -33.13
C LYS A 134 -24.45 -10.35 -34.45
N GLU A 135 -25.31 -11.36 -34.54
CA GLU A 135 -25.86 -12.03 -35.74
C GLU A 135 -24.91 -12.94 -36.53
#